data_AF-A0A6J1VY64-F1
#
_entry.id   AF-A0A6J1VY64-F1
#
_cell.length_a   1.000
_cell.length_b   1.000
_cell.length_c   1.000
_cell.angle_alpha   90.00
_cell.angle_beta   90.00
_cell.angle_gamma   90.00
#
_symmetry.space_group_name_H-M   'P 1'
#
loop_
_entity.id
_entity.type
_entity.pdbx_description
1 polymer ?
#
loop_
_entity_poly.entity_id
_entity_poly.type
_entity_poly.pdbx_seq_one_letter_code
_entity_poly.pdbx_strand_id
1 'polypeptide(L)'
;EVQRLSAGKDQSRLEKSTMGASWSDSTKKSKPEKAPFAHLIIDSHNIPSGTGKVNLTCWHHDKGWANVLNMTFSDGRLIANHDGFYYLYANVYFRHHETSGNLTGQTLQLMVYVTKTDARRRNSVVLMKGGSTKNWSGESEFHFFSVNVSGFFKLKSGEMVSLQVSYPSLLDHSPEGTYFGAFKIRDID
;
A
#
# COMPACT_ATOMS: atom_id res chain seq x y z
N GLU A 1 -13.19 71.26 -68.44
CA GLU A 1 -11.87 70.59 -68.52
C GLU A 1 -12.07 69.17 -68.00
N VAL A 2 -12.34 68.11 -68.79
CA VAL A 2 -11.54 67.46 -69.86
C VAL A 2 -10.15 67.14 -69.28
N GLN A 3 -9.64 65.92 -69.05
CA GLN A 3 -9.77 64.62 -69.73
C GLN A 3 -9.04 63.48 -68.94
N ARG A 4 -9.56 62.24 -69.07
CA ARG A 4 -8.91 60.90 -69.34
C ARG A 4 -7.68 60.42 -68.51
N LEU A 5 -7.73 59.26 -67.82
CA LEU A 5 -7.70 57.82 -68.23
C LEU A 5 -6.37 57.28 -68.78
N SER A 6 -5.78 56.29 -68.09
CA SER A 6 -5.20 55.00 -68.61
C SER A 6 -4.56 54.21 -67.46
N ALA A 7 -5.07 53.04 -67.05
CA ALA A 7 -4.95 51.70 -67.65
C ALA A 7 -3.63 50.97 -67.32
N GLY A 8 -3.74 49.76 -66.74
CA GLY A 8 -2.63 48.82 -66.54
C GLY A 8 -3.01 47.59 -65.70
N LYS A 9 -3.53 46.55 -66.36
CA LYS A 9 -3.67 45.16 -65.86
C LYS A 9 -2.28 44.54 -65.79
N ASP A 10 -1.97 43.73 -64.78
CA ASP A 10 -1.27 42.47 -65.06
C ASP A 10 -1.60 41.35 -64.06
N GLN A 11 -1.56 40.14 -64.59
CA GLN A 11 -2.15 38.92 -64.11
C GLN A 11 -1.02 37.89 -64.06
N SER A 12 -0.66 37.35 -62.90
CA SER A 12 0.21 36.17 -62.84
C SER A 12 -0.23 35.19 -61.76
N ARG A 13 -1.02 34.21 -62.22
CA ARG A 13 -1.23 32.91 -61.61
C ARG A 13 0.09 32.12 -61.69
N LEU A 14 0.58 31.60 -60.57
CA LEU A 14 1.43 30.41 -60.58
C LEU A 14 1.01 29.50 -59.40
N GLU A 15 0.22 28.48 -59.74
CA GLU A 15 0.06 27.29 -58.93
C GLU A 15 1.39 26.53 -58.91
N LYS A 16 1.80 26.04 -57.74
CA LYS A 16 2.50 24.75 -57.63
C LYS A 16 2.29 24.16 -56.24
N SER A 17 1.43 23.14 -56.24
CA SER A 17 1.35 22.09 -55.23
C SER A 17 2.71 21.39 -55.12
N THR A 18 3.20 21.17 -53.90
CA THR A 18 3.97 19.97 -53.57
C THR A 18 3.64 19.51 -52.15
N MET A 19 3.29 18.23 -52.11
CA MET A 19 2.97 17.39 -50.98
C MET A 19 3.94 17.47 -49.79
N GLY A 20 3.40 17.16 -48.61
CA GLY A 20 4.03 16.20 -47.71
C GLY A 20 4.87 16.79 -46.59
N ALA A 21 4.21 17.04 -45.46
CA ALA A 21 4.82 16.77 -44.16
C ALA A 21 3.74 16.22 -43.23
N SER A 22 3.58 14.90 -43.29
CA SER A 22 2.97 14.10 -42.25
C SER A 22 3.77 14.32 -40.96
N TRP A 23 3.32 15.22 -40.10
CA TRP A 23 3.72 15.20 -38.70
C TRP A 23 2.60 14.51 -37.94
N SER A 24 2.69 13.17 -37.94
CA SER A 24 2.07 12.35 -36.92
C SER A 24 2.55 12.85 -35.57
N ASP A 25 1.70 13.59 -34.87
CA ASP A 25 1.89 13.96 -33.47
C ASP A 25 1.68 12.72 -32.59
N SER A 26 2.62 11.78 -32.75
CA SER A 26 2.77 10.59 -31.94
C SER A 26 3.77 10.91 -30.85
N THR A 27 3.28 11.46 -29.74
CA THR A 27 3.51 10.90 -28.41
C THR A 27 2.77 11.79 -27.42
N LYS A 28 1.50 11.46 -27.14
CA LYS A 28 0.97 11.72 -25.80
C LYS A 28 1.90 10.99 -24.84
N LYS A 29 2.92 11.67 -24.30
CA LYS A 29 3.69 11.16 -23.16
C LYS A 29 2.66 10.91 -22.07
N SER A 30 2.28 9.65 -21.89
CA SER A 30 1.49 9.25 -20.74
C SER A 30 2.24 9.75 -19.52
N LYS A 31 1.52 10.38 -18.57
CA LYS A 31 2.12 10.68 -17.27
C LYS A 31 2.76 9.40 -16.76
N PRO A 32 3.98 9.44 -16.18
CA PRO A 32 4.59 8.26 -15.61
C PRO A 32 3.57 7.62 -14.66
N GLU A 33 3.30 6.35 -14.88
CA GLU A 33 2.36 5.60 -14.06
C GLU A 33 2.82 5.72 -12.61
N LYS A 34 1.92 6.15 -11.72
CA LYS A 34 2.28 6.36 -10.31
C LYS A 34 2.73 5.02 -9.72
N ALA A 35 3.84 5.03 -8.98
CA ALA A 35 4.37 3.81 -8.39
C ALA A 35 3.33 3.17 -7.43
N PRO A 36 3.14 1.84 -7.48
CA PRO A 36 2.28 1.12 -6.54
C PRO A 36 2.67 1.36 -5.09
N PHE A 37 1.69 1.70 -4.25
CA PHE A 37 1.88 1.77 -2.80
C PHE A 37 0.57 1.54 -2.04
N ALA A 38 0.72 1.17 -0.77
CA ALA A 38 -0.38 1.08 0.17
C ALA A 38 0.11 1.41 1.59
N HIS A 39 -0.74 2.08 2.34
CA HIS A 39 -0.68 2.23 3.78
C HIS A 39 -2.05 1.88 4.34
N LEU A 40 -2.11 0.83 5.15
CA LEU A 40 -3.33 0.26 5.71
C LEU A 40 -3.31 0.42 7.21
N ILE A 41 -4.42 0.87 7.77
CA ILE A 41 -4.57 1.19 9.19
C ILE A 41 -5.58 0.23 9.80
N ILE A 42 -5.36 -0.24 11.02
CA ILE A 42 -6.28 -1.17 11.67
C ILE A 42 -7.70 -0.59 11.75
N ASP A 43 -8.71 -1.42 11.52
CA ASP A 43 -10.09 -1.08 11.88
C ASP A 43 -10.36 -1.50 13.33
N SER A 44 -10.41 -0.51 14.22
CA SER A 44 -10.58 -0.72 15.66
C SER A 44 -11.89 -1.37 16.08
N HIS A 45 -12.91 -1.36 15.22
CA HIS A 45 -14.22 -1.97 15.52
C HIS A 45 -14.25 -3.47 15.22
N ASN A 46 -13.25 -3.97 14.49
CA ASN A 46 -13.24 -5.32 13.95
C ASN A 46 -11.95 -6.09 14.30
N ILE A 47 -11.35 -5.77 15.45
CA ILE A 47 -10.21 -6.50 15.99
C ILE A 47 -10.69 -7.84 16.56
N PRO A 48 -10.10 -8.99 16.17
CA PRO A 48 -10.47 -10.28 16.74
C PRO A 48 -10.21 -10.35 18.25
N SER A 49 -11.14 -10.95 18.99
CA SER A 49 -10.94 -11.29 20.40
C SER A 49 -10.03 -12.52 20.57
N GLY A 50 -9.52 -12.71 21.78
CA GLY A 50 -8.77 -13.90 22.19
C GLY A 50 -7.25 -13.74 22.16
N THR A 51 -6.57 -14.82 22.56
CA THR A 51 -5.10 -14.85 22.79
C THR A 51 -4.33 -15.59 21.70
N GLY A 52 -5.02 -16.38 20.88
CA GLY A 52 -4.44 -17.18 19.81
C GLY A 52 -3.87 -16.34 18.67
N LYS A 53 -3.00 -16.95 17.85
CA LYS A 53 -2.47 -16.31 16.65
C LYS A 53 -3.55 -16.25 15.56
N VAL A 54 -3.81 -15.07 15.01
CA VAL A 54 -4.86 -14.83 14.00
C VAL A 54 -4.34 -14.01 12.82
N ASN A 55 -5.01 -14.08 11.67
CA ASN A 55 -4.87 -13.09 10.61
C ASN A 55 -5.72 -11.85 10.98
N LEU A 56 -5.15 -10.66 10.82
CA LEU A 56 -5.90 -9.42 10.90
C LEU A 56 -6.47 -9.10 9.52
N THR A 57 -7.80 -9.06 9.41
CA THR A 57 -8.49 -8.95 8.11
C THR A 57 -9.20 -7.63 7.88
N CYS A 58 -9.44 -6.84 8.93
CA CYS A 58 -10.18 -5.59 8.82
C CYS A 58 -9.22 -4.40 8.91
N TRP A 59 -9.10 -3.68 7.79
CA TRP A 59 -8.19 -2.55 7.64
C TRP A 59 -8.88 -1.42 6.87
N HIS A 60 -8.65 -0.19 7.29
CA HIS A 60 -8.97 0.99 6.50
C HIS A 60 -7.94 1.16 5.38
N HIS A 61 -8.43 1.48 4.19
CA HIS A 61 -7.62 1.68 2.98
C HIS A 61 -7.93 3.01 2.24
N ASP A 62 -8.97 3.72 2.68
CA ASP A 62 -9.52 4.93 2.06
C ASP A 62 -9.94 6.00 3.10
N LYS A 63 -9.57 5.83 4.37
CA LYS A 63 -9.91 6.74 5.48
C LYS A 63 -8.67 7.20 6.24
N GLY A 64 -8.72 8.41 6.79
CA GLY A 64 -7.58 8.99 7.52
C GLY A 64 -6.36 9.16 6.59
N TRP A 65 -5.21 8.66 7.02
CA TRP A 65 -4.00 8.58 6.19
C TRP A 65 -3.81 7.19 5.55
N ALA A 66 -4.82 6.32 5.59
CA ALA A 66 -4.81 5.09 4.82
C ALA A 66 -4.99 5.42 3.33
N ASN A 67 -4.26 4.71 2.48
CA ASN A 67 -4.30 4.92 1.05
C ASN A 67 -3.81 3.68 0.32
N VAL A 68 -4.38 3.41 -0.85
CA VAL A 68 -3.97 2.34 -1.75
C VAL A 68 -3.96 2.89 -3.16
N LEU A 69 -2.84 2.73 -3.86
CA LEU A 69 -2.66 3.16 -5.24
C LEU A 69 -1.97 2.06 -6.04
N ASN A 70 -2.55 1.69 -7.18
CA ASN A 70 -2.04 0.64 -8.08
C ASN A 70 -1.71 -0.69 -7.35
N MET A 71 -2.46 -0.96 -6.27
CA MET A 71 -2.54 -2.21 -5.52
C MET A 71 -4.02 -2.44 -5.20
N THR A 72 -4.39 -3.64 -4.77
CA THR A 72 -5.77 -3.96 -4.39
C THR A 72 -5.81 -4.41 -2.94
N PHE A 73 -6.81 -4.00 -2.16
CA PHE A 73 -7.05 -4.56 -0.83
C PHE A 73 -8.38 -5.32 -0.85
N SER A 74 -8.35 -6.62 -0.53
CA SER A 74 -9.53 -7.49 -0.51
C SER A 74 -9.36 -8.59 0.53
N ASP A 75 -10.42 -8.90 1.28
CA ASP A 75 -10.47 -9.98 2.27
C ASP A 75 -9.30 -9.99 3.27
N GLY A 76 -8.87 -8.80 3.72
CA GLY A 76 -7.75 -8.68 4.64
C GLY A 76 -6.38 -8.86 4.02
N ARG A 77 -6.28 -8.80 2.70
CA ARG A 77 -5.04 -9.03 1.97
C ARG A 77 -4.74 -7.87 1.05
N LEU A 78 -3.49 -7.41 1.10
CA LEU A 78 -2.93 -6.46 0.16
C LEU A 78 -2.36 -7.21 -1.05
N ILE A 79 -2.95 -7.00 -2.21
CA ILE A 79 -2.64 -7.69 -3.46
C ILE A 79 -1.74 -6.78 -4.30
N ALA A 80 -0.58 -7.29 -4.70
CA ALA A 80 0.25 -6.61 -5.68
C ALA A 80 -0.41 -6.71 -7.06
N ASN A 81 -0.63 -5.57 -7.73
CA ASN A 81 -1.17 -5.57 -9.10
C ASN A 81 -0.05 -5.59 -10.16
N HIS A 82 1.18 -5.23 -9.78
CA HIS A 82 2.34 -5.19 -10.67
C HIS A 82 3.49 -6.03 -10.12
N ASP A 83 4.21 -6.68 -11.02
CA ASP A 83 5.50 -7.32 -10.76
C ASP A 83 6.51 -6.26 -10.30
N GLY A 84 7.29 -6.55 -9.26
CA GLY A 84 8.30 -5.63 -8.77
C GLY A 84 9.00 -6.07 -7.49
N PHE A 85 9.98 -5.29 -7.08
CA PHE A 85 10.50 -5.34 -5.73
C PHE A 85 9.83 -4.27 -4.87
N TYR A 86 9.31 -4.69 -3.73
CA TYR A 86 8.55 -3.86 -2.81
C TYR A 86 9.28 -3.77 -1.48
N TYR A 87 9.27 -2.58 -0.88
CA TYR A 87 9.55 -2.42 0.52
C TYR A 87 8.25 -2.65 1.29
N LEU A 88 8.24 -3.66 2.15
CA LEU A 88 7.13 -4.00 3.04
C LEU A 88 7.46 -3.54 4.45
N TYR A 89 6.46 -3.03 5.16
CA TYR A 89 6.60 -2.63 6.56
C TYR A 89 5.32 -2.91 7.34
N ALA A 90 5.46 -3.14 8.64
CA ALA A 90 4.36 -3.24 9.58
C ALA A 90 4.78 -2.69 10.94
N ASN A 91 3.86 -1.99 11.59
CA ASN A 91 3.96 -1.54 12.97
C ASN A 91 2.73 -2.05 13.73
N VAL A 92 2.93 -2.67 14.88
CA VAL A 92 1.85 -3.23 15.69
C VAL A 92 2.08 -2.85 17.13
N TYR A 93 1.07 -2.28 17.76
CA TYR A 93 1.11 -1.91 19.17
C TYR A 93 0.26 -2.88 19.98
N PHE A 94 0.86 -3.42 21.03
CA PHE A 94 0.17 -4.15 22.08
C PHE A 94 0.06 -3.27 23.31
N ARG A 95 -1.09 -3.29 24.00
CA ARG A 95 -1.32 -2.59 25.25
C ARG A 95 -2.24 -3.37 26.18
N HIS A 96 -2.13 -3.08 27.46
CA HIS A 96 -3.05 -3.57 28.47
C HIS A 96 -3.20 -2.55 29.59
N HIS A 97 -4.40 -2.51 30.17
CA HIS A 97 -4.73 -1.78 31.38
C HIS A 97 -5.32 -2.77 32.37
N GLU A 98 -5.01 -2.62 33.65
CA GLU A 98 -5.46 -3.55 34.70
C GLU A 98 -6.98 -3.73 34.76
N THR A 99 -7.76 -2.70 34.39
CA THR A 99 -9.24 -2.81 34.38
C THR A 99 -9.77 -3.72 33.27
N SER A 100 -8.93 -4.08 32.30
CA SER A 100 -9.29 -4.97 31.18
C SER A 100 -9.07 -6.46 31.50
N GLY A 101 -8.64 -6.78 32.72
CA GLY A 101 -8.42 -8.15 33.20
C GLY A 101 -7.04 -8.35 33.82
N ASN A 102 -6.79 -9.52 34.39
CA ASN A 102 -5.51 -9.82 35.05
C ASN A 102 -4.60 -10.69 34.17
N LEU A 103 -3.44 -10.14 33.78
CA LEU A 103 -2.39 -10.85 33.04
C LEU A 103 -1.19 -11.26 33.92
N THR A 104 -1.24 -10.98 35.22
CA THR A 104 -0.13 -11.24 36.16
C THR A 104 0.26 -12.72 36.15
N GLY A 105 1.57 -12.97 36.08
CA GLY A 105 2.14 -14.31 36.05
C GLY A 105 2.05 -15.01 34.69
N GLN A 106 1.44 -14.38 33.68
CA GLN A 106 1.41 -14.92 32.32
C GLN A 106 2.67 -14.51 31.54
N THR A 107 3.26 -15.47 30.83
CA THR A 107 4.34 -15.22 29.87
C THR A 107 3.74 -14.99 28.49
N LEU A 108 3.70 -13.73 28.07
CA LEU A 108 3.06 -13.30 26.82
C LEU A 108 4.07 -13.33 25.67
N GLN A 109 3.83 -14.13 24.63
CA GLN A 109 4.60 -14.06 23.40
C GLN A 109 3.89 -13.14 22.41
N LEU A 110 4.28 -11.86 22.40
CA LEU A 110 3.67 -10.82 21.57
C LEU A 110 4.42 -10.74 20.24
N MET A 111 3.81 -11.29 19.18
CA MET A 111 4.48 -11.61 17.93
C MET A 111 3.67 -11.09 16.74
N VAL A 112 4.40 -10.64 15.71
CA VAL A 112 3.89 -10.14 14.44
C VAL A 112 4.53 -10.92 13.30
N TYR A 113 3.73 -11.29 12.31
CA TYR A 113 4.19 -11.99 11.12
C TYR A 113 3.61 -11.34 9.87
N VAL A 114 4.47 -10.94 8.95
CA VAL A 114 4.06 -10.53 7.61
C VAL A 114 4.17 -11.75 6.72
N THR A 115 3.05 -12.15 6.14
CA THR A 115 2.93 -13.37 5.34
C THR A 115 2.63 -13.04 3.90
N LYS A 116 3.09 -13.90 2.99
CA LYS A 116 2.77 -13.86 1.57
C LYS A 116 2.05 -15.14 1.17
N THR A 117 0.97 -14.99 0.43
CA THR A 117 0.26 -16.10 -0.20
C THR A 117 0.18 -15.84 -1.70
N ASP A 118 0.22 -16.89 -2.49
CA ASP A 118 0.01 -16.86 -3.93
C ASP A 118 -1.27 -17.65 -4.20
N ALA A 119 -2.16 -17.16 -5.06
CA ALA A 119 -3.40 -17.85 -5.41
C ALA A 119 -3.16 -19.30 -5.91
N ARG A 120 -1.99 -19.58 -6.49
CA ARG A 120 -1.59 -20.91 -6.95
C ARG A 120 -1.03 -21.81 -5.84
N ARG A 121 -0.64 -21.24 -4.70
CA ARG A 121 -0.05 -21.97 -3.57
C ARG A 121 -1.07 -22.15 -2.46
N ARG A 122 -1.21 -23.39 -1.98
CA ARG A 122 -2.10 -23.70 -0.84
C ARG A 122 -1.61 -23.13 0.49
N ASN A 123 -0.31 -22.87 0.64
CA ASN A 123 0.29 -22.45 1.91
C ASN A 123 0.88 -21.05 1.83
N SER A 124 0.66 -20.26 2.89
CA SER A 124 1.30 -18.96 3.10
C SER A 124 2.76 -19.12 3.55
N VAL A 125 3.64 -18.23 3.10
CA VAL A 125 5.04 -18.12 3.53
C VAL A 125 5.20 -16.91 4.45
N VAL A 126 5.96 -17.05 5.54
CA VAL A 126 6.32 -15.91 6.40
C VAL A 126 7.48 -15.16 5.75
N LEU A 127 7.28 -13.87 5.44
CA LEU A 127 8.32 -12.98 4.92
C LEU A 127 9.12 -12.32 6.04
N MET A 128 8.42 -11.84 7.07
CA MET A 128 9.01 -11.16 8.21
C MET A 128 8.34 -11.62 9.50
N LYS A 129 9.12 -11.64 10.58
CA LYS A 129 8.66 -11.97 11.92
C LYS A 129 9.35 -11.04 12.91
N GLY A 130 8.59 -10.50 13.84
CA GLY A 130 9.09 -9.66 14.93
C GLY A 130 8.28 -9.89 16.19
N GLY A 131 8.82 -9.50 17.33
CA GLY A 131 8.14 -9.63 18.61
C GLY A 131 9.07 -9.94 19.76
N SER A 132 8.48 -10.16 20.93
CA SER A 132 9.21 -10.47 22.15
C SER A 132 8.32 -11.21 23.14
N THR A 133 8.96 -11.98 24.01
CA THR A 133 8.31 -12.51 25.20
C THR A 133 8.28 -11.43 26.27
N LYS A 134 7.11 -11.17 26.84
CA LYS A 134 6.88 -10.17 27.89
C LYS A 134 6.29 -10.82 29.13
N ASN A 135 6.69 -10.30 30.28
CA ASN A 135 6.03 -10.52 31.55
C ASN A 135 5.47 -9.16 31.99
N TRP A 136 4.16 -9.01 31.94
CA TRP A 136 3.47 -7.78 32.35
C TRP A 136 3.03 -7.97 33.81
N SER A 137 3.76 -7.33 34.73
CA SER A 137 3.55 -7.46 36.17
C SER A 137 2.27 -6.75 36.61
N GLY A 138 1.55 -7.34 37.57
CA GLY A 138 0.38 -6.69 38.18
C GLY A 138 0.68 -5.48 39.07
N GLU A 139 1.95 -5.06 39.17
CA GLU A 139 2.35 -3.86 39.92
C GLU A 139 2.25 -2.59 39.07
N SER A 140 2.08 -2.71 37.75
CA SER A 140 1.90 -1.59 36.83
C SER A 140 0.48 -1.58 36.29
N GLU A 141 -0.20 -0.45 36.42
CA GLU A 141 -1.56 -0.24 35.92
C GLU A 141 -1.65 -0.37 34.38
N PHE A 142 -0.59 0.06 33.69
CA PHE A 142 -0.51 0.08 32.22
C PHE A 142 0.71 -0.68 31.68
N HIS A 143 0.52 -1.33 30.54
CA HIS A 143 1.60 -1.93 29.76
C HIS A 143 1.46 -1.60 28.29
N PHE A 144 2.61 -1.46 27.61
CA PHE A 144 2.68 -1.27 26.17
C PHE A 144 3.89 -2.00 25.57
N PHE A 145 3.78 -2.41 24.32
CA PHE A 145 4.88 -2.98 23.54
C PHE A 145 4.62 -2.80 22.04
N SER A 146 5.56 -2.16 21.35
CA SER A 146 5.49 -1.96 19.90
C SER A 146 6.43 -2.91 19.16
N VAL A 147 5.96 -3.44 18.03
CA VAL A 147 6.77 -4.25 17.12
C VAL A 147 6.76 -3.59 15.75
N ASN A 148 7.96 -3.27 15.23
CA ASN A 148 8.16 -2.84 13.86
C ASN A 148 8.96 -3.89 13.09
N VAL A 149 8.48 -4.25 11.90
CA VAL A 149 9.22 -5.12 10.97
C VAL A 149 9.17 -4.53 9.58
N SER A 150 10.27 -4.63 8.85
CA SER A 150 10.34 -4.18 7.46
C SER A 150 11.39 -4.95 6.66
N GLY A 151 11.25 -4.92 5.33
CA GLY A 151 12.16 -5.64 4.44
C GLY A 151 11.82 -5.48 2.97
N PHE A 152 12.74 -5.91 2.12
CA PHE A 152 12.67 -5.78 0.67
C PHE A 152 12.37 -7.13 0.02
N PHE A 153 11.26 -7.23 -0.70
CA PHE A 153 10.77 -8.50 -1.24
C PHE A 153 10.33 -8.38 -2.69
N LYS A 154 10.61 -9.43 -3.47
CA LYS A 154 10.04 -9.60 -4.80
C LYS A 154 8.58 -10.04 -4.68
N LEU A 155 7.68 -9.26 -5.25
CA LEU A 155 6.26 -9.61 -5.39
C LEU A 155 5.88 -9.67 -6.87
N LYS A 156 5.10 -10.69 -7.23
CA LYS A 156 4.46 -10.80 -8.53
C LYS A 156 3.00 -10.34 -8.45
N SER A 157 2.46 -9.92 -9.58
CA SER A 157 1.04 -9.61 -9.72
C SER A 157 0.18 -10.79 -9.24
N GLY A 158 -0.81 -10.49 -8.40
CA GLY A 158 -1.68 -11.48 -7.76
C GLY A 158 -1.14 -12.09 -6.46
N GLU A 159 0.12 -11.86 -6.08
CA GLU A 159 0.60 -12.24 -4.75
C GLU A 159 0.00 -11.33 -3.67
N MET A 160 -0.37 -11.95 -2.55
CA MET A 160 -1.15 -11.36 -1.47
C MET A 160 -0.31 -11.28 -0.20
N VAL A 161 -0.24 -10.10 0.41
CA VAL A 161 0.40 -9.86 1.70
C VAL A 161 -0.66 -9.74 2.80
N SER A 162 -0.42 -10.38 3.94
CA SER A 162 -1.31 -10.35 5.10
C SER A 162 -0.52 -10.26 6.41
N LEU A 163 -1.15 -9.71 7.45
CA LEU A 163 -0.55 -9.58 8.77
C LEU A 163 -1.18 -10.58 9.75
N GLN A 164 -0.35 -11.33 10.47
CA GLN A 164 -0.76 -12.15 11.61
C GLN A 164 -0.18 -11.60 12.91
N VAL A 165 -0.94 -11.72 13.99
CA VAL A 165 -0.50 -11.38 15.33
C VAL A 165 -0.89 -12.46 16.33
N SER A 166 -0.13 -12.63 17.40
CA SER A 166 -0.61 -13.27 18.61
C SER A 166 -1.34 -12.26 19.49
N TYR A 167 -2.19 -12.73 20.42
CA TYR A 167 -2.91 -11.86 21.36
C TYR A 167 -3.62 -10.67 20.71
N PRO A 168 -4.50 -10.88 19.71
CA PRO A 168 -5.20 -9.78 19.04
C PRO A 168 -6.05 -8.94 20.01
N SER A 169 -6.53 -9.51 21.13
CA SER A 169 -7.24 -8.76 22.17
C SER A 169 -6.40 -7.73 22.91
N LEU A 170 -5.08 -7.75 22.74
CA LEU A 170 -4.15 -6.79 23.33
C LEU A 170 -3.70 -5.73 22.33
N LEU A 171 -4.23 -5.69 21.10
CA LEU A 171 -3.86 -4.66 20.14
C LEU A 171 -4.31 -3.27 20.60
N ASP A 172 -3.50 -2.26 20.30
CA ASP A 172 -3.94 -0.87 20.39
C ASP A 172 -4.89 -0.56 19.22
N HIS A 173 -6.00 0.11 19.54
CA HIS A 173 -7.06 0.48 18.63
C HIS A 173 -6.74 1.78 17.86
N SER A 174 -5.64 2.45 18.19
CA SER A 174 -5.22 3.70 17.57
C SER A 174 -4.68 3.47 16.15
N PRO A 175 -5.07 4.33 15.21
CA PRO A 175 -4.57 4.26 13.84
C PRO A 175 -3.07 4.54 13.72
N GLU A 176 -2.47 5.23 14.68
CA GLU A 176 -1.03 5.51 14.79
C GLU A 176 -0.23 4.31 15.31
N GLY A 177 -0.89 3.41 16.07
CA GLY A 177 -0.25 2.26 16.70
C GLY A 177 -0.15 1.03 15.80
N THR A 178 -1.19 0.72 15.04
CA THR A 178 -1.25 -0.54 14.27
C THR A 178 -1.56 -0.30 12.79
N TYR A 179 -0.56 -0.50 11.94
CA TYR A 179 -0.63 -0.29 10.49
C TYR A 179 0.35 -1.20 9.74
N PHE A 180 0.10 -1.44 8.46
CA PHE A 180 1.09 -2.07 7.57
C PHE A 180 0.97 -1.55 6.15
N GLY A 181 2.01 -1.72 5.35
CA GLY A 181 2.02 -1.18 4.00
C GLY A 181 3.13 -1.69 3.14
N ALA A 182 3.11 -1.19 1.91
CA ALA A 182 4.05 -1.54 0.87
C ALA A 182 4.26 -0.37 -0.08
N PHE A 183 5.43 -0.26 -0.69
CA PHE A 183 5.60 0.53 -1.90
C PHE A 183 6.63 -0.11 -2.83
N LYS A 184 6.36 -0.03 -4.14
CA LYS A 184 7.26 -0.57 -5.16
C LYS A 184 8.49 0.32 -5.29
N ILE A 185 9.65 -0.30 -5.25
CA ILE A 185 10.96 0.35 -5.39
C ILE A 185 11.46 0.30 -6.82
N ARG A 186 11.35 -0.88 -7.47
CA ARG A 186 11.82 -1.10 -8.85
C ARG A 186 11.12 -2.28 -9.51
N ASP A 187 11.24 -2.36 -10.82
CA ASP A 187 10.78 -3.50 -11.61
C ASP A 187 11.63 -4.75 -11.38
N ILE A 188 11.08 -5.90 -11.77
CA ILE A 188 11.82 -7.15 -11.90
C ILE A 188 12.47 -7.08 -13.29
N ASP A 189 13.80 -7.14 -13.33
CA ASP A 189 14.57 -7.19 -14.58
C ASP A 189 14.18 -8.39 -15.46
#